data_AF-A8ZPF5-F1
#
_entry.id   AF-A8ZPF5-F1
#
_cell.length_a   1.000
_cell.length_b   1.000
_cell.length_c   1.000
_cell.angle_alpha   90.00
_cell.angle_beta   90.00
_cell.angle_gamma   90.00
#
_symmetry.space_group_name_H-M   'P 1'
#
loop_
_entity.id
_entity.type
_entity.pdbx_description
1 polymer ?
#
loop_
_entity_poly.entity_id
_entity_poly.type
_entity_poly.pdbx_seq_one_letter_code
_entity_poly.pdbx_strand_id
1 'polypeptide(L)' 'MADVDALFTEFKAKGARIRQAPTNFSWGMREMNIEDPDGHRLRMGAATNEPSDGVPLCED' A
#
# COMPACT_ATOMS: atom_id res chain seq x y z
N MET A 1 -6.67 13.28 -8.30
CA MET A 1 -6.95 12.07 -7.52
C MET A 1 -5.71 11.21 -7.58
N ALA A 2 -5.01 11.04 -6.45
CA ALA A 2 -3.80 10.24 -6.38
C ALA A 2 -4.20 8.78 -6.19
N ASP A 3 -4.23 8.04 -7.29
CA ASP A 3 -4.59 6.63 -7.29
C ASP A 3 -3.44 5.81 -6.69
N VAL A 4 -3.68 5.20 -5.54
CA VAL A 4 -2.72 4.26 -4.93
C VAL A 4 -2.47 3.08 -5.87
N ASP A 5 -3.44 2.72 -6.70
CA ASP A 5 -3.30 1.70 -7.75
C ASP A 5 -2.33 2.11 -8.86
N ALA A 6 -2.29 3.40 -9.22
CA ALA A 6 -1.31 3.92 -10.18
C ALA A 6 0.10 3.89 -9.58
N LEU A 7 0.25 4.31 -8.32
CA LEU A 7 1.51 4.19 -7.57
C LEU A 7 1.95 2.73 -7.49
N PHE A 8 1.05 1.81 -7.13
CA PHE A 8 1.31 0.38 -7.06
C PHE A 8 1.81 -0.19 -8.38
N THR A 9 1.16 0.18 -9.50
CA THR A 9 1.58 -0.22 -10.85
C THR A 9 2.98 0.31 -11.17
N GLU A 10 3.27 1.56 -10.81
CA GLU A 10 4.58 2.17 -11.05
C GLU A 10 5.68 1.50 -10.20
N PHE A 11 5.42 1.21 -8.93
CA PHE A 11 6.35 0.47 -8.06
C PHE A 11 6.60 -0.95 -8.55
N LYS A 12 5.54 -1.65 -8.98
CA LYS A 12 5.66 -2.98 -9.57
C LYS A 12 6.49 -2.94 -10.85
N ALA A 13 6.31 -1.91 -11.69
CA ALA A 13 7.10 -1.72 -12.91
C ALA A 13 8.58 -1.39 -12.61
N LYS A 14 8.87 -0.68 -11.50
CA LYS A 14 10.24 -0.42 -11.04
C LYS A 14 10.91 -1.61 -10.36
N GLY A 15 10.20 -2.73 -10.17
CA GLY A 15 10.72 -3.94 -9.53
C GLY A 15 10.67 -3.91 -8.01
N ALA A 16 9.85 -3.02 -7.42
CA ALA A 16 9.60 -3.06 -5.98
C ALA A 16 8.88 -4.37 -5.60
N ARG A 17 9.34 -5.02 -4.54
CA ARG A 17 8.70 -6.19 -3.96
C ARG A 17 7.53 -5.74 -3.10
N ILE A 18 6.31 -5.97 -3.58
CA ILE A 18 5.09 -5.74 -2.81
C ILE A 18 5.06 -6.76 -1.66
N ARG A 19 5.19 -6.28 -0.42
CA ARG A 19 4.99 -7.11 0.78
C ARG A 19 3.55 -7.07 1.25
N GLN A 20 2.92 -5.91 1.15
CA GLN A 20 1.51 -5.73 1.43
C GLN A 20 0.91 -4.91 0.30
N ALA A 21 -0.08 -5.49 -0.37
CA ALA A 21 -0.86 -4.77 -1.37
C ALA A 21 -1.53 -3.54 -0.74
N PRO A 22 -1.91 -2.54 -1.54
CA PRO A 22 -2.58 -1.35 -1.05
C PRO A 22 -3.96 -1.67 -0.50
N THR A 23 -4.04 -1.80 0.81
CA THR A 23 -5.23 -2.17 1.59
C THR A 23 -5.85 -0.93 2.21
N ASN A 24 -7.16 -0.78 2.07
CA ASN A 24 -7.94 0.30 2.68
C ASN A 24 -8.46 -0.15 4.06
N PHE A 25 -8.22 0.69 5.06
CA PHE A 25 -8.56 0.44 6.44
C PHE A 25 -9.80 1.22 6.88
N SER A 26 -10.40 0.77 7.98
CA SER A 26 -11.64 1.29 8.60
C SER A 26 -11.61 2.76 8.96
N TRP A 27 -10.42 3.32 9.15
CA TRP A 27 -10.19 4.72 9.51
C TRP A 27 -9.95 5.64 8.29
N GLY A 28 -10.29 5.20 7.08
CA GLY A 28 -10.17 6.04 5.87
C GLY A 28 -8.73 6.27 5.43
N MET A 29 -7.84 5.32 5.73
CA MET A 29 -6.48 5.33 5.21
C MET A 29 -6.22 4.05 4.43
N ARG A 30 -5.50 4.19 3.33
CA ARG A 30 -4.99 3.11 2.52
C ARG A 30 -3.51 2.97 2.78
N GLU A 31 -3.06 1.80 3.19
CA GLU A 31 -1.64 1.55 3.44
C GLU A 31 -1.12 0.44 2.54
N MET A 32 0.12 0.57 2.11
CA MET A 32 0.86 -0.49 1.44
C MET A 32 2.30 -0.56 1.97
N ASN A 33 2.85 -1.77 1.96
CA ASN A 33 4.25 -2.00 2.25
C ASN A 33 4.95 -2.54 1.01
N ILE A 34 6.03 -1.86 0.64
CA ILE A 34 6.93 -2.29 -0.42
C ILE A 34 8.34 -2.45 0.14
N GLU A 35 9.07 -3.39 -0.43
CA GLU A 35 10.49 -3.60 -0.23
C GLU A 35 11.18 -3.21 -1.54
N ASP A 36 12.07 -2.22 -1.47
CA ASP A 36 12.90 -1.83 -2.61
C ASP A 36 13.91 -2.95 -2.91
N PRO A 37 14.39 -3.12 -4.16
CA PRO A 37 15.48 -4.06 -4.48
C PRO A 37 16.73 -3.93 -3.59
N ASP A 38 16.98 -2.77 -3.00
CA ASP A 38 18.08 -2.55 -2.04
C ASP A 38 17.79 -3.15 -0.64
N GLY A 39 16.58 -3.66 -0.40
CA GLY A 39 16.14 -4.21 0.90
C GLY A 39 15.51 -3.18 1.83
N HIS A 40 15.34 -1.94 1.38
CA HIS A 40 14.65 -0.89 2.15
C HIS A 40 13.15 -1.15 2.23
N ARG A 41 12.58 -1.03 3.44
CA ARG A 41 11.14 -1.18 3.68
C ARG A 41 10.47 0.18 3.68
N LEU A 42 9.59 0.41 2.71
CA LEU A 42 8.78 1.61 2.64
C LEU A 42 7.33 1.26 2.95
N ARG A 43 6.78 1.96 3.93
CA ARG A 43 5.35 1.97 4.25
C ARG A 43 4.76 3.26 3.75
N MET A 44 3.77 3.15 2.87
CA MET A 44 3.10 4.31 2.30
C MET A 44 1.64 4.30 2.71
N GLY A 45 1.23 5.35 3.44
CA GLY A 45 -0.14 5.61 3.81
C GLY A 45 -0.70 6.77 2.99
N ALA A 46 -1.89 6.60 2.43
CA ALA A 46 -2.62 7.63 1.72
C ALA A 46 -4.03 7.76 2.31
N ALA A 47 -4.50 8.99 2.51
CA ALA A 47 -5.90 9.20 2.86
C ALA A 47 -6.78 8.71 1.71
N THR A 48 -7.76 7.86 2.01
CA THR A 48 -8.71 7.34 1.03
C THR A 48 -10.13 7.58 1.49
N ASN A 49 -11.01 7.82 0.53
CA ASN A 49 -12.46 7.88 0.77
C ASN A 49 -13.15 6.57 0.36
N GLU A 50 -12.39 5.55 0.01
CA GLU A 50 -12.90 4.22 -0.32
C GLU A 50 -13.27 3.43 0.94
N PRO A 51 -14.33 2.60 0.88
CA PRO A 51 -14.68 1.70 1.96
C PRO A 51 -13.59 0.66 2.19
N SER A 52 -13.46 0.19 3.42
CA SER A 52 -12.43 -0.75 3.83
C SER A 52 -12.67 -2.15 3.24
N ASP A 53 -11.58 -2.85 2.93
CA ASP A 53 -11.55 -4.18 2.31
C ASP A 53 -11.84 -5.26 3.37
N GLY A 54 -12.03 -4.84 4.63
CA GLY A 54 -12.28 -5.73 5.75
C GLY A 54 -11.04 -6.52 6.20
N VAL A 55 -9.86 -6.17 5.70
CA VAL A 55 -8.59 -6.79 6.11
C VAL A 55 -8.24 -6.29 7.51
N PRO A 56 -8.13 -7.18 8.52
CA PRO A 56 -7.66 -6.77 9.83
C PRO A 56 -6.23 -6.23 9.73
N LEU A 57 -5.89 -5.21 10.51
CA LEU A 57 -4.50 -4.78 10.62
C LEU A 57 -3.68 -6.01 11.02
N CYS A 58 -2.72 -6.39 10.18
CA CYS A 58 -1.79 -7.47 10.51
C CYS A 58 -0.88 -6.93 11.63
N GLU A 59 -1.37 -6.96 12.86
CA GLU A 59 -0.63 -6.70 14.09
C GLU A 59 0.32 -7.89 14.28
N ASP A 60 1.53 -7.77 13.72
CA ASP A 60 2.69 -8.61 14.07
C ASP A 60 3.30 -8.11 15.39
#